data_AF-A0A2P0QMD3-F1
#
_entry.id   AF-A0A2P0QMD3-F1
#
_cell.length_a   1.000
_cell.length_b   1.000
_cell.length_c   1.000
_cell.angle_alpha   90.00
_cell.angle_beta   90.00
_cell.angle_gamma   90.00
#
_symmetry.space_group_name_H-M   'P 1'
#
loop_
_entity.id
_entity.type
_entity.pdbx_description
1 polymer ?
#
loop_
_entity_poly.entity_id
_entity_poly.type
_entity_poly.pdbx_seq_one_letter_code
_entity_poly.pdbx_strand_id
1 'polypeptide(L)'
;SRAKALVDGRVEADAVFIATCFRCAEAAIVRNELRRYIHEHSKLPVVSYSFTERTTAGTLLTRMEALTTIARRRALLARETQQGLTLGLDSGSATTKAVVMRDNRIIGTGWQPTTEV
;
A
#
# COMPACT_ATOMS: atom_id res chain seq x y z
N SER A 1 -4.94 -21.41 9.44
CA SER A 1 -3.94 -20.35 9.21
C SER A 1 -4.45 -19.03 9.80
N ARG A 2 -3.57 -18.12 10.25
CA ARG A 2 -3.96 -16.87 10.93
C ARG A 2 -4.74 -15.91 10.04
N ALA A 3 -4.41 -15.85 8.75
CA ALA A 3 -5.14 -15.07 7.76
C ALA A 3 -6.60 -15.53 7.58
N LYS A 4 -6.85 -16.85 7.57
CA LYS A 4 -8.21 -17.38 7.53
C LYS A 4 -9.00 -17.02 8.79
N ALA A 5 -8.38 -17.08 9.97
CA ALA A 5 -9.05 -16.67 11.21
C ALA A 5 -9.42 -15.18 11.22
N LEU A 6 -8.58 -14.32 10.63
CA LEU A 6 -8.88 -12.89 10.44
C LEU A 6 -10.05 -12.67 9.46
N VAL A 7 -10.03 -13.35 8.30
CA VAL A 7 -11.09 -13.26 7.29
C VAL A 7 -12.43 -13.80 7.82
N ASP A 8 -12.40 -14.93 8.52
CA ASP A 8 -13.57 -15.57 9.13
C ASP A 8 -14.10 -14.78 10.35
N GLY A 9 -13.48 -13.66 10.75
CA GLY A 9 -13.89 -12.85 11.90
C GLY A 9 -13.68 -13.51 13.27
N ARG A 10 -12.86 -14.57 13.34
CA ARG A 10 -12.54 -15.28 14.59
C ARG A 10 -11.49 -14.54 15.43
N VAL A 11 -10.85 -13.55 14.84
CA VAL A 11 -9.86 -12.67 15.48
C VAL A 11 -10.17 -11.25 15.06
N GLU A 12 -10.35 -10.35 16.03
CA GLU A 12 -10.48 -8.92 15.77
C GLU A 12 -9.13 -8.29 15.44
N ALA A 13 -9.13 -7.47 14.38
CA ALA A 13 -8.00 -6.65 14.00
C ALA A 13 -8.51 -5.45 13.21
N ASP A 14 -7.85 -4.30 13.35
CA ASP A 14 -8.17 -3.10 12.56
C ASP A 14 -7.41 -3.03 11.22
N ALA A 15 -6.29 -3.75 11.12
CA ALA A 15 -5.38 -3.70 9.99
C ALA A 15 -4.41 -4.90 9.98
N VAL A 16 -3.75 -5.14 8.86
CA VAL A 16 -2.75 -6.22 8.71
C VAL A 16 -1.41 -5.66 8.23
N PHE A 17 -0.35 -6.01 8.95
CA PHE A 17 1.04 -5.78 8.53
C PHE A 17 1.70 -7.10 8.13
N ILE A 18 2.10 -7.23 6.87
CA ILE A 18 2.79 -8.42 6.35
C ILE A 18 4.27 -8.10 6.17
N ALA A 19 5.11 -8.60 7.07
CA ALA A 19 6.56 -8.42 7.02
C ALA A 19 7.25 -9.73 6.60
N THR A 20 8.06 -9.67 5.54
CA THR A 20 8.80 -10.84 5.03
C THR A 20 10.23 -10.48 4.67
N CYS A 21 11.15 -11.44 4.77
CA CYS A 21 12.52 -11.25 4.28
C CYS A 21 12.54 -11.00 2.76
N PHE A 22 13.26 -9.97 2.32
CA PHE A 22 13.39 -9.61 0.91
C PHE A 22 14.05 -10.70 0.07
N ARG A 23 15.05 -11.41 0.62
CA ARG A 23 15.82 -12.45 -0.10
C ARG A 23 15.09 -13.80 -0.24
N CYS A 24 13.91 -13.95 0.34
CA CYS A 24 13.21 -15.22 0.38
C CYS A 24 12.14 -15.28 -0.72
N ALA A 25 12.38 -16.06 -1.77
CA ALA A 25 11.44 -16.23 -2.88
C ALA A 25 10.07 -16.74 -2.41
N GLU A 26 10.07 -17.74 -1.53
CA GLU A 26 8.85 -18.28 -0.91
C GLU A 26 8.09 -17.20 -0.14
N ALA A 27 8.80 -16.38 0.63
CA ALA A 27 8.17 -15.30 1.40
C ALA A 27 7.57 -14.22 0.50
N ALA A 28 8.17 -13.94 -0.66
CA ALA A 28 7.61 -13.02 -1.64
C ALA A 28 6.29 -13.54 -2.24
N ILE A 29 6.22 -14.85 -2.54
CA ILE A 29 5.00 -15.50 -3.02
C ILE A 29 3.93 -15.46 -1.93
N VAL A 30 4.26 -15.93 -0.72
CA VAL A 30 3.34 -15.97 0.42
C VAL A 30 2.80 -14.57 0.75
N ARG A 31 3.65 -13.54 0.77
CA ARG A 31 3.22 -12.15 1.00
C ARG A 31 2.21 -11.69 -0.04
N ASN A 32 2.45 -11.99 -1.31
CA ASN A 32 1.56 -11.59 -2.40
C ASN A 32 0.20 -12.31 -2.32
N GLU A 33 0.20 -13.62 -2.07
CA GLU A 33 -1.02 -14.41 -1.96
C GLU A 33 -1.81 -14.07 -0.69
N LEU A 34 -1.14 -13.86 0.45
CA LEU A 34 -1.80 -13.40 1.67
C LEU A 34 -2.44 -12.02 1.49
N ARG A 35 -1.73 -11.08 0.87
CA ARG A 35 -2.26 -9.74 0.59
C ARG A 35 -3.50 -9.84 -0.31
N ARG A 36 -3.43 -10.64 -1.39
CA ARG A 36 -4.56 -10.85 -2.31
C ARG A 36 -5.76 -11.46 -1.58
N TYR A 37 -5.54 -12.56 -0.87
CA TYR A 37 -6.59 -13.25 -0.14
C TYR A 37 -7.32 -12.34 0.86
N ILE A 38 -6.58 -11.58 1.68
CA ILE A 38 -7.18 -10.66 2.65
C ILE A 38 -7.93 -9.53 1.94
N HIS A 39 -7.40 -8.99 0.84
CA HIS A 39 -8.05 -7.93 0.09
C HIS A 39 -9.38 -8.36 -0.56
N GLU A 40 -9.43 -9.58 -1.09
CA GLU A 40 -10.62 -10.11 -1.76
C GLU A 40 -11.72 -10.54 -0.78
N HIS A 41 -11.33 -11.02 0.41
CA HIS A 41 -12.27 -11.64 1.36
C HIS A 41 -12.50 -10.79 2.61
N SER A 42 -11.81 -9.67 2.75
CA SER A 42 -11.94 -8.78 3.89
C SER A 42 -11.79 -7.33 3.48
N LYS A 43 -12.38 -6.48 4.31
CA LYS A 43 -12.21 -5.05 4.22
C LYS A 43 -10.91 -4.60 4.91
N LEU A 44 -10.16 -5.44 5.61
CA LEU A 44 -9.01 -4.97 6.39
C LEU A 44 -7.94 -4.30 5.51
N PRO A 45 -7.43 -3.11 5.89
CA PRO A 45 -6.31 -2.50 5.21
C PRO A 45 -5.03 -3.31 5.45
N VAL A 46 -4.24 -3.48 4.40
CA VAL A 46 -3.01 -4.29 4.43
C VAL A 46 -1.83 -3.44 3.98
N VAL A 47 -0.79 -3.39 4.80
CA VAL A 47 0.54 -2.89 4.40
C VAL A 47 1.50 -4.07 4.36
N SER A 48 2.21 -4.20 3.24
CA SER A 48 3.23 -5.23 3.04
C SER A 48 4.61 -4.60 3.01
N TYR A 49 5.58 -5.20 3.70
CA TYR A 49 6.95 -4.72 3.74
C TYR A 49 7.96 -5.88 3.62
N SER A 50 8.93 -5.68 2.74
CA SER A 50 10.06 -6.61 2.56
C SER A 50 11.26 -6.05 3.31
N PHE A 51 11.67 -6.70 4.40
CA PHE A 51 12.79 -6.25 5.20
C PHE A 51 14.11 -6.87 4.74
N THR A 52 15.20 -6.15 5.00
CA THR A 52 16.58 -6.61 4.84
C THR A 52 17.32 -6.44 6.17
N GLU A 53 18.55 -6.92 6.25
CA GLU A 53 19.48 -6.66 7.36
C GLU A 53 19.76 -5.16 7.57
N ARG A 54 19.47 -4.32 6.58
CA ARG A 54 19.62 -2.85 6.65
C ARG A 54 18.33 -2.14 7.04
N THR A 55 17.22 -2.86 7.22
CA THR A 55 15.97 -2.25 7.68
C THR A 55 16.18 -1.60 9.04
N THR A 56 15.94 -0.30 9.13
CA THR A 56 16.04 0.45 10.38
C THR A 56 14.69 0.50 11.10
N ALA A 57 14.73 0.78 12.40
CA ALA A 57 13.52 1.05 13.19
C ALA A 57 12.70 2.21 12.60
N GLY A 58 13.37 3.26 12.11
CA GLY A 58 12.72 4.41 11.47
C GLY A 58 11.93 4.00 10.21
N THR A 59 12.51 3.15 9.36
CA THR A 59 11.80 2.65 8.17
C THR A 59 10.57 1.84 8.54
N LEU A 60 10.65 0.97 9.56
CA LEU A 60 9.50 0.20 10.04
C LEU A 60 8.43 1.11 10.66
N LEU A 61 8.85 2.11 11.44
CA LEU A 61 7.95 3.08 12.06
C LEU A 61 7.10 3.80 11.01
N THR A 62 7.71 4.31 9.93
CA THR A 62 6.97 4.96 8.85
C THR A 62 5.94 4.02 8.19
N ARG A 63 6.25 2.72 8.08
CA ARG A 63 5.27 1.74 7.55
C ARG A 63 4.11 1.50 8.52
N MET A 64 4.38 1.51 9.83
CA MET A 64 3.36 1.40 10.87
C MET A 64 2.50 2.65 10.99
N GLU A 65 3.08 3.84 10.83
CA GLU A 65 2.35 5.11 10.77
C GLU A 65 1.42 5.16 9.55
N ALA A 66 1.90 4.72 8.39
CA ALA A 66 1.07 4.60 7.19
C ALA A 66 -0.10 3.62 7.42
N LEU A 67 0.16 2.45 8.01
CA LEU A 67 -0.89 1.48 8.33
C LEU A 67 -1.92 2.06 9.30
N THR A 68 -1.47 2.73 10.35
CA THR A 68 -2.34 3.37 11.36
C THR A 68 -3.18 4.48 10.73
N THR A 69 -2.59 5.27 9.83
CA THR A 69 -3.31 6.31 9.09
C THR A 69 -4.41 5.72 8.22
N ILE A 70 -4.10 4.64 7.48
CA ILE A 70 -5.09 3.97 6.62
C ILE A 70 -6.22 3.37 7.47
N ALA A 71 -5.88 2.69 8.57
CA ALA A 71 -6.85 2.08 9.47
C ALA A 71 -7.82 3.13 10.06
N ARG A 72 -7.28 4.26 10.55
CA ARG A 72 -8.08 5.30 11.20
C ARG A 72 -8.84 6.20 10.24
N ARG A 73 -8.27 6.50 9.07
CA ARG A 73 -8.84 7.47 8.11
C ARG A 73 -9.48 6.79 6.90
N ARG A 74 -9.81 5.52 7.01
CA ARG A 74 -10.36 4.71 5.92
C ARG A 74 -11.54 5.39 5.20
N ALA A 75 -12.51 5.93 5.95
CA ALA A 75 -13.68 6.59 5.37
C ALA A 75 -13.32 7.83 4.53
N LEU A 76 -12.24 8.54 4.89
CA LEU A 76 -11.75 9.69 4.13
C LEU A 76 -11.00 9.27 2.86
N LEU A 77 -10.33 8.11 2.91
CA LEU A 77 -9.56 7.56 1.79
C LEU A 77 -10.43 6.76 0.80
N ALA A 78 -11.65 6.41 1.17
CA ALA A 78 -12.58 5.60 0.38
C ALA A 78 -13.28 6.37 -0.76
N ARG A 79 -12.73 7.50 -1.23
CA ARG A 79 -13.29 8.21 -2.39
C ARG A 79 -13.21 7.32 -3.63
N GLU A 80 -14.36 6.86 -4.11
CA GLU A 80 -14.46 5.98 -5.29
C GLU A 80 -14.26 6.72 -6.61
N THR A 81 -14.50 8.04 -6.65
CA THR A 81 -14.30 8.89 -7.83
C THR A 81 -13.60 10.19 -7.45
N GLN A 82 -12.61 10.59 -8.26
CA GLN A 82 -12.00 11.91 -8.13
C GLN A 82 -12.88 12.96 -8.82
N GLN A 83 -13.32 13.97 -8.06
CA GLN A 83 -14.10 15.10 -8.56
C GLN A 83 -13.24 16.37 -8.56
N GLY A 84 -13.51 17.28 -9.49
CA GLY A 84 -12.72 18.49 -9.70
C GLY A 84 -11.38 18.22 -10.38
N LEU A 85 -10.46 19.17 -10.28
CA LEU A 85 -9.10 19.05 -10.83
C LEU A 85 -8.19 18.36 -9.81
N THR A 86 -7.53 17.29 -10.23
CA THR A 86 -6.67 16.46 -9.37
C THR A 86 -5.35 16.12 -10.08
N LEU A 87 -4.30 15.90 -9.28
CA LEU A 87 -2.97 15.51 -9.75
C LEU A 87 -2.54 14.25 -9.01
N GLY A 88 -2.24 13.18 -9.75
CA GLY A 88 -1.53 12.01 -9.26
C GLY A 88 -0.04 12.16 -9.57
N LEU A 89 0.82 11.98 -8.57
CA LEU A 89 2.27 12.02 -8.72
C LEU A 89 2.88 10.78 -8.08
N ASP A 90 3.74 10.10 -8.82
CA ASP A 90 4.49 8.92 -8.39
C ASP A 90 5.96 9.13 -8.73
N SER A 91 6.81 9.24 -7.71
CA SER A 91 8.26 9.41 -7.89
C SER A 91 8.95 8.09 -7.57
N GLY A 92 9.42 7.40 -8.61
CA GLY A 92 10.23 6.19 -8.47
C GLY A 92 11.72 6.49 -8.44
N SER A 93 12.55 5.45 -8.31
CA SER A 93 14.01 5.58 -8.35
C SER A 93 14.58 5.91 -9.73
N ALA A 94 13.75 5.94 -10.77
CA ALA A 94 14.18 6.13 -12.16
C ALA A 94 13.30 7.11 -12.95
N THR A 95 12.01 7.21 -12.61
CA THR A 95 11.07 8.03 -13.36
C THR A 95 10.03 8.61 -12.43
N THR A 96 9.81 9.91 -12.57
CA THR A 96 8.71 10.64 -11.94
C THR A 96 7.57 10.71 -12.93
N LYS A 97 6.40 10.23 -12.50
CA LYS A 97 5.18 10.14 -13.30
C LYS A 97 4.16 11.12 -12.73
N ALA A 98 3.50 11.87 -13.61
CA ALA A 98 2.45 12.80 -13.26
C ALA A 98 1.23 12.55 -14.14
N VAL A 99 0.03 12.57 -13.55
CA VAL A 99 -1.24 12.45 -14.25
C VAL A 99 -2.18 13.53 -13.72
N VAL A 100 -2.69 14.39 -14.60
CA VAL A 100 -3.72 15.38 -14.28
C VAL A 100 -5.06 14.82 -14.69
N MET A 101 -6.03 14.86 -13.78
CA MET A 101 -7.39 14.37 -14.00
C MET A 101 -8.41 15.46 -13.69
N ARG A 102 -9.47 15.54 -14.49
CA ARG A 102 -10.68 16.31 -14.17
C ARG A 102 -11.86 15.36 -14.13
N ASP A 103 -12.55 15.31 -13.00
CA ASP A 103 -13.75 14.47 -12.83
C ASP A 103 -13.51 13.02 -13.28
N ASN A 104 -12.42 12.42 -12.80
CA ASN A 104 -11.97 11.06 -13.09
C ASN A 104 -11.59 10.78 -14.55
N ARG A 105 -11.44 11.81 -15.39
CA ARG A 105 -10.91 11.71 -16.75
C ARG A 105 -9.49 12.26 -16.81
N ILE A 106 -8.57 11.49 -17.37
CA ILE A 106 -7.20 11.93 -17.62
C ILE A 106 -7.23 13.05 -18.66
N ILE A 107 -6.70 14.22 -18.30
CA ILE A 107 -6.56 15.39 -19.18
C ILE A 107 -5.10 15.75 -19.46
N GLY A 108 -4.16 15.11 -18.78
CA GLY A 108 -2.73 15.32 -19.01
C GLY A 108 -1.89 14.24 -18.34
N THR A 109 -0.73 13.96 -18.92
CA THR A 109 0.24 12.99 -18.41
C THR A 109 1.66 13.50 -18.64
N GLY A 110 2.60 13.14 -17.77
CA GLY A 110 4.01 13.47 -17.93
C GLY A 110 4.90 12.41 -17.26
N TRP A 111 6.01 12.09 -17.92
CA TRP A 111 7.04 11.20 -17.38
C TRP A 111 8.38 11.84 -17.63
N GLN A 112 9.18 11.98 -16.57
CA GLN A 112 10.53 12.50 -16.66
C GLN A 112 11.47 11.62 -15.83
N PRO A 113 12.75 11.49 -16.23
CA PRO A 113 13.74 10.85 -15.38
C PRO A 113 13.74 11.49 -13.99
N THR A 114 13.79 10.66 -12.96
CA THR A 114 13.93 11.17 -11.59
C THR A 114 15.38 11.63 -11.43
N THR A 115 15.58 12.93 -11.26
CA THR A 115 16.89 13.51 -10.90
C THR A 115 17.05 13.48 -9.39
N GLU A 116 18.28 13.28 -8.90
CA GLU A 116 18.59 13.46 -7.47
C GLU A 116 18.30 14.90 -7.05
N VAL A 117 17.81 15.07 -5.80
CA VAL A 117 17.52 16.37 -5.16
C VAL A 117 18.44 16.55 -3.97
#